data_AF-M5IRY3-F1
#
_entry.id   AF-M5IRY3-F1
#
_cell.length_a   1.000
_cell.length_b   1.000
_cell.length_c   1.000
_cell.angle_alpha   90.00
_cell.angle_beta   90.00
_cell.angle_gamma   90.00
#
_symmetry.space_group_name_H-M   'P 1'
#
loop_
_entity.id
_entity.type
_entity.pdbx_description
1 polymer ?
#
loop_
_entity_poly.entity_id
_entity_poly.type
_entity_poly.pdbx_seq_one_letter_code
_entity_poly.pdbx_strand_id
1 'polypeptide(L)'
;MAKNYICVFDCETVPDTALLRKIYGFEGSDAEVARQAFATQKAASGSEFLPVMFHRVVAISAVMADEYGKFLRVSTMKGANEREILNKFIGFVNSHNPRLVSFNGRGFDLPMILTRAMRYNVSFPSFYEVENKELGKGKWDGNYRDRYSGKFHFDLLDHVSEFGSVRGLKLDTLCASLNLPGKYDVHGDQVMELFFDGKIDKINEYCESDVLNTYWLFLKYELLRGNLTLDDYADDISVMSEWLAANCAQMGYTPVFCEAVERELVRLETQNYEDEPEFDEEGEQIGTEEYYTEENMPEINLDEQ
;
A
#
# COMPACT_ATOMS: atom_id res chain seq x y z
N MET A 1 -27.41 -11.91 3.80
CA MET A 1 -26.77 -10.60 3.97
C MET A 1 -25.72 -10.48 2.87
N ALA A 2 -25.50 -9.28 2.31
CA ALA A 2 -24.35 -9.09 1.44
C ALA A 2 -23.09 -9.38 2.25
N LYS A 3 -22.12 -10.09 1.67
CA LYS A 3 -20.82 -10.30 2.33
C LYS A 3 -20.13 -8.94 2.41
N ASN A 4 -19.83 -8.48 3.62
CA ASN A 4 -18.96 -7.35 3.83
C ASN A 4 -17.51 -7.83 3.63
N TYR A 5 -16.73 -7.06 2.88
CA TYR A 5 -15.32 -7.35 2.63
C TYR A 5 -14.47 -6.19 3.11
N ILE A 6 -13.28 -6.51 3.57
CA ILE A 6 -12.18 -5.56 3.66
C ILE A 6 -11.36 -5.68 2.38
N CYS A 7 -11.10 -4.55 1.74
CA CYS A 7 -10.25 -4.45 0.56
C CYS A 7 -9.09 -3.53 0.91
N VAL A 8 -7.96 -4.11 1.26
CA VAL A 8 -6.70 -3.39 1.39
C VAL A 8 -6.15 -3.20 -0.01
N PHE A 9 -5.76 -1.99 -0.40
CA PHE A 9 -5.27 -1.72 -1.74
C PHE A 9 -4.12 -0.73 -1.75
N ASP A 10 -3.34 -0.81 -2.81
CA ASP A 10 -2.24 0.08 -3.14
C ASP A 10 -2.15 0.26 -4.68
N CYS A 11 -1.54 1.35 -5.16
CA CYS A 11 -1.44 1.67 -6.58
C CYS A 11 -0.03 2.08 -7.00
N GLU A 12 0.41 1.54 -8.14
CA GLU A 12 1.61 2.02 -8.81
C GLU A 12 1.30 2.91 -9.99
N THR A 13 2.12 3.95 -10.13
CA THR A 13 1.95 4.96 -11.17
C THR A 13 3.25 5.33 -11.87
N VAL A 14 3.13 5.79 -13.10
CA VAL A 14 4.23 6.41 -13.86
C VAL A 14 3.83 7.81 -14.30
N PRO A 15 4.78 8.69 -14.66
CA PRO A 15 4.46 9.98 -15.22
C PRO A 15 3.66 9.86 -16.53
N ASP A 16 2.60 10.65 -16.67
CA ASP A 16 1.81 10.78 -17.88
C ASP A 16 2.57 11.65 -18.89
N THR A 17 3.51 11.03 -19.60
CA THR A 17 4.40 11.72 -20.54
C THR A 17 3.63 12.44 -21.64
N ALA A 18 2.49 11.90 -22.09
CA ALA A 18 1.64 12.56 -23.08
C ALA A 18 1.05 13.87 -22.56
N LEU A 19 0.59 13.91 -21.30
CA LEU A 19 0.12 15.14 -20.67
C LEU A 19 1.26 16.13 -20.42
N LEU A 20 2.41 15.64 -19.96
CA LEU A 20 3.59 16.45 -19.68
C LEU A 20 4.09 17.16 -20.95
N ARG A 21 4.16 16.45 -22.09
CA ARG A 21 4.45 17.06 -23.41
C ARG A 21 3.46 18.16 -23.75
N LYS A 22 2.17 17.91 -23.54
CA LYS A 22 1.11 18.86 -23.88
C LYS A 22 1.19 20.15 -23.05
N ILE A 23 1.52 20.05 -21.77
CA ILE A 23 1.49 21.20 -20.84
C ILE A 23 2.81 21.95 -20.83
N TYR A 24 3.94 21.23 -20.78
CA TYR A 24 5.26 21.83 -20.60
C TYR A 24 6.10 21.87 -21.89
N GLY A 25 5.65 21.20 -22.96
CA GLY A 25 6.40 21.14 -24.21
C GLY A 25 7.69 20.31 -24.12
N PHE A 26 7.81 19.40 -23.15
CA PHE A 26 8.98 18.53 -23.04
C PHE A 26 9.14 17.64 -24.28
N GLU A 27 10.37 17.45 -24.73
CA GLU A 27 10.71 16.66 -25.92
C GLU A 27 11.58 15.45 -25.57
N GLY A 28 11.79 14.53 -26.52
CA GLY A 28 12.56 13.30 -26.33
C GLY A 28 11.70 12.05 -26.12
N SER A 29 12.31 10.94 -25.72
CA SER A 29 11.68 9.69 -25.31
C SER A 29 10.79 9.88 -24.06
N ASP A 30 9.96 8.89 -23.73
CA ASP A 30 9.09 8.96 -22.55
C ASP A 30 9.89 9.01 -21.24
N ALA A 31 11.00 8.27 -21.15
CA ALA A 31 11.92 8.35 -20.01
C ALA A 31 12.57 9.74 -19.89
N GLU A 32 12.97 10.36 -21.00
CA GLU A 32 13.54 11.72 -20.99
C GLU A 32 12.51 12.77 -20.58
N VAL A 33 11.25 12.65 -21.00
CA VAL A 33 10.18 13.56 -20.56
C VAL A 33 9.89 13.41 -19.08
N ALA A 34 9.86 12.18 -18.58
CA ALA A 34 9.63 11.93 -17.17
C ALA A 34 10.74 12.52 -16.30
N ARG A 35 12.02 12.34 -16.68
CA ARG A 35 13.17 12.95 -16.00
C ARG A 35 13.13 14.49 -16.04
N GLN A 36 12.75 15.09 -17.17
CA GLN A 36 12.57 16.55 -17.27
C GLN A 36 11.48 17.04 -16.31
N ALA A 37 10.37 16.31 -16.20
CA ALA A 37 9.28 16.65 -15.29
C ALA A 37 9.72 16.59 -13.82
N PHE A 38 10.42 15.54 -13.41
CA PHE A 38 10.98 15.42 -12.06
C PHE A 38 11.95 16.55 -11.73
N ALA A 39 12.89 16.85 -12.63
CA ALA A 39 13.83 17.95 -12.43
C ALA A 39 13.12 19.30 -12.28
N THR A 40 12.09 19.54 -13.10
CA THR A 40 11.27 20.75 -13.04
C THR A 40 10.50 20.85 -11.72
N GLN A 41 9.89 19.74 -11.28
CA GLN A 41 9.14 19.66 -10.03
C GLN A 41 10.06 19.85 -8.80
N LYS A 42 11.25 19.25 -8.82
CA LYS A 42 12.27 19.41 -7.76
C LYS A 42 12.74 20.85 -7.67
N ALA A 43 13.01 21.49 -8.80
CA ALA A 43 13.39 22.91 -8.82
C ALA A 43 12.28 23.82 -8.29
N ALA A 44 11.01 23.48 -8.51
CA ALA A 44 9.87 24.28 -8.07
C ALA A 44 9.44 24.05 -6.62
N SER A 45 9.61 22.83 -6.09
CA SER A 45 9.01 22.41 -4.81
C SER A 45 9.96 21.75 -3.81
N GLY A 46 11.18 21.40 -4.23
CA GLY A 46 12.12 20.59 -3.45
C GLY A 46 11.87 19.07 -3.52
N SER A 47 10.75 18.61 -4.11
CA SER A 47 10.42 17.19 -4.25
C SER A 47 10.37 16.77 -5.72
N GLU A 48 10.70 15.53 -6.04
CA GLU A 48 10.49 14.96 -7.39
C GLU A 48 9.08 14.40 -7.57
N PHE A 49 8.28 14.33 -6.49
CA PHE A 49 6.92 13.82 -6.53
C PHE A 49 6.01 14.76 -7.33
N LEU A 50 5.44 14.25 -8.41
CA LEU A 50 4.62 15.04 -9.32
C LEU A 50 3.22 15.29 -8.72
N PRO A 51 2.58 16.42 -9.08
CA PRO A 51 1.16 16.63 -8.80
C PRO A 51 0.28 15.50 -9.40
N VAL A 52 -0.77 15.08 -8.69
CA VAL A 52 -1.58 13.88 -8.98
C VAL A 52 -2.09 13.75 -10.42
N MET A 53 -2.37 14.86 -11.11
CA MET A 53 -2.87 14.84 -12.48
C MET A 53 -1.82 14.37 -13.50
N PHE A 54 -0.53 14.44 -13.15
CA PHE A 54 0.59 13.98 -13.98
C PHE A 54 0.92 12.51 -13.76
N HIS A 55 0.19 11.80 -12.92
CA HIS A 55 0.36 10.36 -12.76
C HIS A 55 -0.58 9.58 -13.69
N ARG A 56 -0.13 8.39 -14.06
CA ARG A 56 -0.86 7.38 -14.83
C ARG A 56 -0.77 6.06 -14.09
N VAL A 57 -1.90 5.40 -13.85
CA VAL A 57 -1.94 4.10 -13.17
C VAL A 57 -1.37 3.00 -14.06
N VAL A 58 -0.50 2.18 -13.48
CA VAL A 58 0.08 1.00 -14.13
C VAL A 58 -0.24 -0.30 -13.38
N ALA A 59 -0.45 -0.23 -12.06
CA ALA A 59 -0.93 -1.36 -11.27
C ALA A 59 -1.87 -0.90 -10.14
N ILE A 60 -2.81 -1.77 -9.77
CA ILE A 60 -3.58 -1.66 -8.52
C ILE A 60 -3.62 -3.08 -7.95
N SER A 61 -2.99 -3.29 -6.79
CA SER A 61 -3.02 -4.56 -6.08
C SER A 61 -3.95 -4.48 -4.88
N ALA A 62 -4.53 -5.63 -4.52
CA ALA A 62 -5.44 -5.70 -3.39
C ALA A 62 -5.27 -7.00 -2.59
N VAL A 63 -5.27 -6.88 -1.27
CA VAL A 63 -5.63 -7.96 -0.35
C VAL A 63 -7.12 -7.91 -0.10
N MET A 64 -7.78 -9.05 -0.29
CA MET A 64 -9.15 -9.26 0.14
C MET A 64 -9.15 -9.99 1.48
N ALA A 65 -9.88 -9.44 2.43
CA ALA A 65 -10.19 -10.07 3.70
C ALA A 65 -11.71 -10.09 3.92
N ASP A 66 -12.18 -10.96 4.81
CA ASP A 66 -13.57 -10.90 5.28
C ASP A 66 -13.81 -9.68 6.18
N GLU A 67 -15.02 -9.56 6.74
CA GLU A 67 -15.37 -8.42 7.58
C GLU A 67 -14.67 -8.37 8.93
N TYR A 68 -14.06 -9.49 9.36
CA TYR A 68 -13.34 -9.62 10.62
C TYR A 68 -11.83 -9.43 10.47
N GLY A 69 -11.32 -9.40 9.24
CA GLY A 69 -9.89 -9.24 8.97
C GLY A 69 -9.23 -10.49 8.40
N LYS A 70 -9.94 -11.63 8.34
CA LYS A 70 -9.36 -12.90 7.91
C LYS A 70 -8.96 -12.86 6.45
N PHE A 71 -7.69 -13.21 6.18
CA PHE A 71 -7.11 -13.19 4.85
C PHE A 71 -7.85 -14.15 3.90
N LEU A 72 -8.17 -13.66 2.69
CA LEU A 72 -8.78 -14.48 1.64
C LEU A 72 -7.87 -14.69 0.44
N ARG A 73 -7.19 -13.63 -0.03
CA ARG A 73 -6.27 -13.65 -1.18
C ARG A 73 -5.59 -12.30 -1.39
N VAL A 74 -4.43 -12.30 -2.06
CA VAL A 74 -3.81 -11.12 -2.68
C VAL A 74 -3.84 -11.27 -4.21
N SER A 75 -4.02 -10.16 -4.94
CA SER A 75 -3.90 -10.15 -6.41
C SER A 75 -3.80 -8.74 -6.99
N THR A 76 -3.07 -8.57 -8.10
CA THR A 76 -3.18 -7.37 -8.95
C THR A 76 -4.39 -7.38 -9.90
N MET A 77 -5.06 -6.23 -10.02
CA MET A 77 -6.11 -5.94 -11.01
C MET A 77 -5.51 -5.75 -12.42
N LYS A 78 -4.98 -6.81 -13.04
CA LYS A 78 -4.33 -6.74 -14.37
C LYS A 78 -5.28 -6.19 -15.44
N GLY A 79 -4.81 -5.36 -16.36
CA GLY A 79 -5.61 -4.85 -17.48
C GLY A 79 -4.74 -4.51 -18.68
N ALA A 80 -5.30 -4.54 -19.90
CA ALA A 80 -4.52 -4.23 -21.12
C ALA A 80 -4.17 -2.74 -21.23
N ASN A 81 -4.87 -1.89 -20.49
CA ASN A 81 -4.67 -0.46 -20.43
C ASN A 81 -5.19 0.08 -19.08
N GLU A 82 -4.83 1.33 -18.76
CA GLU A 82 -5.22 2.00 -17.52
C GLU A 82 -6.74 2.02 -17.30
N ARG A 83 -7.53 2.25 -18.34
CA ARG A 83 -9.00 2.30 -18.22
C ARG A 83 -9.57 0.96 -17.76
N GLU A 84 -9.02 -0.16 -18.23
CA GLU A 84 -9.43 -1.49 -17.78
C GLU A 84 -9.07 -1.75 -16.31
N ILE A 85 -7.87 -1.33 -15.87
CA ILE A 85 -7.45 -1.43 -14.47
C ILE A 85 -8.43 -0.64 -13.58
N LEU A 86 -8.72 0.62 -13.94
CA LEU A 86 -9.67 1.47 -13.23
C LEU A 86 -11.08 0.87 -13.22
N ASN A 87 -11.57 0.35 -14.34
CA ASN A 87 -12.89 -0.29 -14.41
C ASN A 87 -12.99 -1.51 -13.49
N LYS A 88 -11.93 -2.31 -13.35
CA LYS A 88 -11.93 -3.47 -12.46
C LYS A 88 -12.01 -3.05 -11.00
N PHE A 89 -11.15 -2.12 -10.57
CA PHE A 89 -11.16 -1.62 -9.19
C PHE A 89 -12.47 -0.89 -8.86
N ILE A 90 -12.84 0.12 -9.65
CA ILE A 90 -14.05 0.92 -9.42
C ILE A 90 -15.31 0.05 -9.54
N GLY A 91 -15.36 -0.86 -10.52
CA GLY A 91 -16.46 -1.81 -10.68
C GLY A 91 -16.63 -2.72 -9.48
N PHE A 92 -15.52 -3.20 -8.91
CA PHE A 92 -15.53 -3.99 -7.68
C PHE A 92 -16.10 -3.19 -6.50
N VAL A 93 -15.60 -1.97 -6.26
CA VAL A 93 -16.07 -1.11 -5.15
C VAL A 93 -17.54 -0.70 -5.33
N ASN A 94 -17.97 -0.37 -6.56
CA ASN A 94 -19.37 -0.08 -6.86
C ASN A 94 -20.30 -1.26 -6.55
N SER A 95 -19.84 -2.48 -6.85
CA SER A 95 -20.68 -3.68 -6.72
C SER A 95 -20.75 -4.21 -5.28
N HIS A 96 -19.66 -4.08 -4.51
CA HIS A 96 -19.53 -4.74 -3.21
C HIS A 96 -19.50 -3.80 -2.02
N ASN A 97 -19.23 -2.50 -2.22
CA ASN A 97 -19.07 -1.52 -1.15
C ASN A 97 -18.17 -2.00 0.02
N PRO A 98 -16.95 -2.53 -0.26
CA PRO A 98 -16.05 -3.01 0.78
C PRO A 98 -15.58 -1.87 1.69
N ARG A 99 -15.14 -2.19 2.91
CA ARG A 99 -14.28 -1.27 3.68
C ARG A 99 -12.92 -1.21 2.98
N LEU A 100 -12.60 -0.07 2.41
CA LEU A 100 -11.29 0.19 1.80
C LEU A 100 -10.27 0.44 2.91
N VAL A 101 -9.08 -0.14 2.77
CA VAL A 101 -7.93 0.15 3.64
C VAL A 101 -6.74 0.50 2.74
N SER A 102 -5.96 1.49 3.10
CA SER A 102 -4.80 1.96 2.34
C SER A 102 -3.78 2.60 3.26
N PHE A 103 -2.53 2.75 2.82
CA PHE A 103 -1.57 3.64 3.46
C PHE A 103 -1.43 4.93 2.64
N ASN A 104 -1.83 6.08 3.16
CA ASN A 104 -1.84 7.37 2.44
C ASN A 104 -2.74 7.42 1.18
N GLY A 105 -3.68 6.49 1.04
CA GLY A 105 -4.59 6.45 -0.11
C GLY A 105 -5.52 7.66 -0.21
N ARG A 106 -5.78 8.37 0.89
CA ARG A 106 -6.50 9.65 0.86
C ARG A 106 -5.63 10.80 0.35
N GLY A 107 -4.33 10.75 0.66
CA GLY A 107 -3.36 11.75 0.23
C GLY A 107 -2.96 11.61 -1.24
N PHE A 108 -3.01 10.39 -1.78
CA PHE A 108 -2.53 10.13 -3.15
C PHE A 108 -3.46 9.22 -3.98
N ASP A 109 -3.60 7.94 -3.63
CA ASP A 109 -4.19 6.92 -4.49
C ASP A 109 -5.61 7.24 -4.95
N LEU A 110 -6.52 7.57 -4.02
CA LEU A 110 -7.90 7.90 -4.35
C LEU A 110 -8.00 9.22 -5.13
N PRO A 111 -7.39 10.34 -4.71
CA PRO A 111 -7.34 11.54 -5.55
C PRO A 111 -6.84 11.28 -6.98
N MET A 112 -5.80 10.45 -7.11
CA MET A 112 -5.23 10.05 -8.38
C MET A 112 -6.22 9.21 -9.18
N ILE A 113 -6.76 8.11 -8.62
CA ILE A 113 -7.78 7.25 -9.24
C ILE A 113 -8.99 8.08 -9.69
N LEU A 114 -9.49 8.99 -8.86
CA LEU A 114 -10.64 9.84 -9.20
C LEU A 114 -10.32 10.76 -10.38
N THR A 115 -9.13 11.35 -10.40
CA THR A 115 -8.67 12.19 -11.52
C THR A 115 -8.56 11.38 -12.81
N ARG A 116 -8.02 10.15 -12.74
CA ARG A 116 -7.92 9.25 -13.90
C ARG A 116 -9.28 8.71 -14.34
N ALA A 117 -10.17 8.41 -13.40
CA ALA A 117 -11.54 8.00 -13.70
C ALA A 117 -12.29 9.08 -14.49
N MET A 118 -12.14 10.36 -14.11
CA MET A 118 -12.68 11.49 -14.87
C MET A 118 -12.11 11.54 -16.30
N ARG A 119 -10.80 11.32 -16.47
CA ARG A 119 -10.16 11.28 -17.81
C ARG A 119 -10.79 10.22 -18.72
N TYR A 120 -11.15 9.06 -18.18
CA TYR A 120 -11.70 7.92 -18.93
C TYR A 120 -13.22 7.79 -18.88
N ASN A 121 -13.92 8.76 -18.27
CA ASN A 121 -15.37 8.73 -18.03
C ASN A 121 -15.81 7.43 -17.32
N VAL A 122 -15.05 6.99 -16.31
CA VAL A 122 -15.40 5.84 -15.46
C VAL A 122 -16.22 6.34 -14.27
N SER A 123 -17.39 5.77 -14.06
CA SER A 123 -18.33 6.22 -13.02
C SER A 123 -18.02 5.54 -11.68
N PHE A 124 -17.91 6.33 -10.61
CA PHE A 124 -17.65 5.84 -9.25
C PHE A 124 -18.74 6.29 -8.25
N PRO A 125 -20.03 5.98 -8.48
CA PRO A 125 -21.13 6.49 -7.66
C PRO A 125 -21.05 6.02 -6.21
N SER A 126 -20.60 4.78 -5.93
CA SER A 126 -20.57 4.27 -4.55
C SER A 126 -19.63 5.06 -3.64
N PHE A 127 -18.56 5.64 -4.19
CA PHE A 127 -17.62 6.51 -3.49
C PHE A 127 -18.25 7.84 -3.06
N TYR A 128 -19.16 8.39 -3.87
CA TYR A 128 -19.83 9.66 -3.60
C TYR A 128 -21.20 9.51 -2.92
N GLU A 129 -21.67 8.29 -2.75
CA GLU A 129 -22.91 7.99 -2.05
C GLU A 129 -22.77 8.30 -0.55
N VAL A 130 -23.50 9.31 -0.08
CA VAL A 130 -23.47 9.76 1.34
C VAL A 130 -24.52 9.04 2.17
N GLU A 131 -25.71 8.80 1.61
CA GLU A 131 -26.87 8.26 2.32
C GLU A 131 -27.28 6.93 1.69
N ASN A 132 -27.11 5.84 2.43
CA ASN A 132 -27.57 4.51 2.05
C ASN A 132 -27.81 3.66 3.31
N LYS A 133 -29.07 3.57 3.71
CA LYS A 133 -29.46 2.88 4.96
C LYS A 133 -29.16 1.38 4.93
N GLU A 134 -29.24 0.73 3.78
CA GLU A 134 -28.99 -0.72 3.65
C GLU A 134 -27.52 -1.06 3.87
N LEU A 135 -26.63 -0.17 3.43
CA LEU A 135 -25.18 -0.30 3.64
C LEU A 135 -24.70 0.36 4.94
N GLY A 136 -25.59 1.05 5.67
CA GLY A 136 -25.22 1.81 6.85
C GLY A 136 -24.35 3.04 6.54
N LYS A 137 -24.51 3.65 5.36
CA LYS A 137 -23.95 4.97 5.05
C LYS A 137 -24.89 6.07 5.50
N GLY A 138 -24.32 7.11 6.06
CA GLY A 138 -25.06 8.32 6.42
C GLY A 138 -24.11 9.43 6.82
N LYS A 139 -24.60 10.67 6.82
CA LYS A 139 -23.85 11.86 7.24
C LYS A 139 -23.14 11.70 8.60
N TRP A 140 -23.72 10.91 9.51
CA TRP A 140 -23.17 10.66 10.84
C TRP A 140 -22.63 9.24 11.01
N ASP A 141 -22.99 8.33 10.09
CA ASP A 141 -22.66 6.90 10.17
C ASP A 141 -21.40 6.54 9.36
N GLY A 142 -20.88 7.47 8.54
CA GLY A 142 -19.71 7.26 7.70
C GLY A 142 -20.04 7.03 6.23
N ASN A 143 -19.13 7.43 5.34
CA ASN A 143 -19.05 7.07 3.92
C ASN A 143 -17.58 7.09 3.48
N TYR A 144 -17.26 6.73 2.22
CA TYR A 144 -15.87 6.67 1.74
C TYR A 144 -15.09 7.99 1.85
N ARG A 145 -15.79 9.12 1.83
CA ARG A 145 -15.20 10.46 1.89
C ARG A 145 -15.03 10.97 3.33
N ASP A 146 -15.59 10.27 4.32
CA ASP A 146 -15.52 10.68 5.71
C ASP A 146 -14.17 10.29 6.32
N ARG A 147 -13.25 11.26 6.31
CA ARG A 147 -11.84 11.09 6.73
C ARG A 147 -11.66 10.40 8.08
N TYR A 148 -12.46 10.78 9.08
CA TYR A 148 -12.26 10.36 10.47
C TYR A 148 -13.01 9.07 10.85
N SER A 149 -13.97 8.62 10.03
CA SER A 149 -14.85 7.51 10.40
C SER A 149 -14.13 6.16 10.36
N GLY A 150 -13.29 5.94 9.35
CA GLY A 150 -12.62 4.65 9.15
C GLY A 150 -13.54 3.49 8.72
N LYS A 151 -14.87 3.69 8.70
CA LYS A 151 -15.85 2.63 8.45
C LYS A 151 -15.86 2.13 7.00
N PHE A 152 -15.83 3.07 6.04
CA PHE A 152 -15.83 2.75 4.62
C PHE A 152 -14.45 2.93 3.98
N HIS A 153 -13.66 3.89 4.45
CA HIS A 153 -12.26 4.02 4.07
C HIS A 153 -11.42 4.29 5.32
N PHE A 154 -10.50 3.37 5.59
CA PHE A 154 -9.54 3.44 6.66
C PHE A 154 -8.15 3.73 6.08
N ASP A 155 -7.70 4.98 6.18
CA ASP A 155 -6.34 5.34 5.76
C ASP A 155 -5.39 5.20 6.95
N LEU A 156 -4.50 4.21 6.90
CA LEU A 156 -3.57 3.90 7.98
C LEU A 156 -2.64 5.06 8.31
N LEU A 157 -2.20 5.84 7.32
CA LEU A 157 -1.34 6.98 7.60
C LEU A 157 -2.10 8.04 8.39
N ASP A 158 -3.34 8.35 7.99
CA ASP A 158 -4.20 9.28 8.74
C ASP A 158 -4.39 8.78 10.18
N HIS A 159 -4.71 7.50 10.38
CA HIS A 159 -5.03 6.98 11.70
C HIS A 159 -3.80 6.80 12.60
N VAL A 160 -2.65 6.37 12.07
CA VAL A 160 -1.41 6.21 12.85
C VAL A 160 -0.78 7.57 13.17
N SER A 161 -0.88 8.54 12.25
CA SER A 161 -0.34 9.90 12.47
C SER A 161 -1.24 10.81 13.31
N GLU A 162 -2.33 10.30 13.88
CA GLU A 162 -3.35 11.08 14.56
C GLU A 162 -3.85 12.26 13.69
N PHE A 163 -4.24 11.91 12.46
CA PHE A 163 -4.74 12.76 11.39
C PHE A 163 -3.78 13.89 10.96
N GLY A 164 -2.48 13.59 10.97
CA GLY A 164 -1.40 14.50 10.57
C GLY A 164 -0.80 15.30 11.73
N SER A 165 -1.05 14.88 12.98
CA SER A 165 -0.34 15.35 14.17
C SER A 165 1.17 15.04 14.10
N VAL A 166 1.53 13.90 13.51
CA VAL A 166 2.90 13.53 13.16
C VAL A 166 3.06 13.49 11.64
N ARG A 167 4.22 13.90 11.13
CA ARG A 167 4.54 13.92 9.68
C ARG A 167 5.71 13.00 9.38
N GLY A 168 5.87 12.65 8.10
CA GLY A 168 7.05 11.93 7.62
C GLY A 168 7.03 10.41 7.84
N LEU A 169 5.93 9.83 8.33
CA LEU A 169 5.78 8.38 8.43
C LEU A 169 5.71 7.76 7.03
N LYS A 170 6.63 6.82 6.75
CA LYS A 170 6.63 5.99 5.55
C LYS A 170 6.20 4.57 5.91
N LEU A 171 5.51 3.89 4.99
CA LEU A 171 5.04 2.51 5.18
C LEU A 171 6.20 1.60 5.59
N ASP A 172 7.29 1.63 4.83
CA ASP A 172 8.49 0.83 5.08
C ASP A 172 9.06 1.01 6.49
N THR A 173 9.40 2.23 6.88
CA THR A 173 9.95 2.53 8.21
C THR A 173 9.01 2.16 9.35
N LEU A 174 7.68 2.29 9.12
CA LEU A 174 6.69 1.92 10.11
C LEU A 174 6.58 0.39 10.23
N CYS A 175 6.57 -0.33 9.11
CA CYS A 175 6.61 -1.79 9.08
C CYS A 175 7.86 -2.33 9.79
N ALA A 176 9.05 -1.82 9.45
CA ALA A 176 10.29 -2.20 10.09
C ALA A 176 10.24 -1.98 11.61
N SER A 177 9.74 -0.81 12.07
CA SER A 177 9.59 -0.53 13.51
C SER A 177 8.62 -1.46 14.24
N LEU A 178 7.78 -2.19 13.51
CA LEU A 178 6.79 -3.11 14.04
C LEU A 178 7.12 -4.57 13.76
N ASN A 179 8.34 -4.87 13.28
CA ASN A 179 8.81 -6.20 12.90
C ASN A 179 8.00 -6.86 11.76
N LEU A 180 7.42 -6.04 10.87
CA LEU A 180 6.87 -6.51 9.60
C LEU A 180 7.99 -6.59 8.56
N PRO A 181 7.81 -7.35 7.46
CA PRO A 181 8.77 -7.44 6.37
C PRO A 181 9.29 -6.08 5.88
N GLY A 182 8.41 -5.09 5.73
CA GLY A 182 8.80 -3.81 5.15
C GLY A 182 9.21 -3.94 3.68
N LYS A 183 10.13 -3.09 3.23
CA LYS A 183 10.58 -3.01 1.84
C LYS A 183 11.24 -4.31 1.38
N TYR A 184 10.75 -4.85 0.28
CA TYR A 184 11.30 -6.03 -0.40
C TYR A 184 11.79 -5.65 -1.81
N ASP A 185 13.10 -5.76 -2.06
CA ASP A 185 13.85 -5.85 -3.35
C ASP A 185 13.67 -4.73 -4.41
N VAL A 186 12.55 -4.01 -4.46
CA VAL A 186 12.27 -2.94 -5.44
C VAL A 186 11.90 -1.64 -4.70
N HIS A 187 12.26 -0.51 -5.28
CA HIS A 187 11.97 0.82 -4.74
C HIS A 187 10.98 1.55 -5.67
N GLY A 188 10.09 2.37 -5.10
CA GLY A 188 9.13 3.15 -5.89
C GLY A 188 9.77 4.07 -6.95
N ASP A 189 11.03 4.45 -6.78
CA ASP A 189 11.82 5.20 -7.76
C ASP A 189 12.17 4.37 -9.03
N GLN A 190 12.18 3.04 -8.93
CA GLN A 190 12.44 2.13 -10.05
C GLN A 190 11.19 1.82 -10.89
N VAL A 191 9.98 2.15 -10.42
CA VAL A 191 8.72 1.82 -11.11
C VAL A 191 8.69 2.38 -12.54
N MET A 192 9.24 3.58 -12.74
CA MET A 192 9.39 4.17 -14.06
C MET A 192 10.30 3.33 -14.97
N GLU A 193 11.48 2.96 -14.47
CA GLU A 193 12.48 2.23 -15.25
C GLU A 193 11.96 0.83 -15.59
N LEU A 194 11.39 0.12 -14.62
CA LEU A 194 10.72 -1.16 -14.83
C LEU A 194 9.61 -1.05 -15.87
N PHE A 195 8.82 0.03 -15.85
CA PHE A 195 7.74 0.22 -16.79
C PHE A 195 8.24 0.43 -18.22
N PHE A 196 9.27 1.28 -18.41
CA PHE A 196 9.86 1.52 -19.73
C PHE A 196 10.66 0.32 -20.26
N ASP A 197 11.18 -0.53 -19.37
CA ASP A 197 11.77 -1.83 -19.70
C ASP A 197 10.74 -2.93 -20.00
N GLY A 198 9.43 -2.64 -19.85
CA GLY A 198 8.36 -3.61 -20.07
C GLY A 198 8.22 -4.68 -18.98
N LYS A 199 8.81 -4.47 -17.79
CA LYS A 199 8.81 -5.39 -16.64
C LYS A 199 7.57 -5.20 -15.76
N ILE A 200 6.38 -5.21 -16.36
CA ILE A 200 5.12 -4.97 -15.64
C ILE A 200 4.85 -6.00 -14.53
N ASP A 201 5.29 -7.25 -14.70
CA ASP A 201 5.11 -8.27 -13.68
C ASP A 201 5.91 -7.97 -12.41
N LYS A 202 7.06 -7.28 -12.51
CA LYS A 202 7.83 -6.83 -11.35
C LYS A 202 7.15 -5.67 -10.61
N ILE A 203 6.50 -4.77 -11.34
CA ILE A 203 5.68 -3.71 -10.74
C ILE A 203 4.48 -4.33 -10.00
N ASN A 204 3.83 -5.34 -10.59
CA ASN A 204 2.72 -6.05 -9.95
C ASN A 204 3.18 -6.75 -8.66
N GLU A 205 4.31 -7.46 -8.72
CA GLU A 205 4.91 -8.16 -7.57
C GLU A 205 5.26 -7.18 -6.44
N TYR A 206 5.85 -6.03 -6.76
CA TYR A 206 6.13 -4.96 -5.80
C TYR A 206 4.85 -4.40 -5.16
N CYS A 207 3.84 -4.05 -5.96
CA CYS A 207 2.57 -3.53 -5.46
C CYS A 207 1.80 -4.58 -4.63
N GLU A 208 1.93 -5.87 -4.95
CA GLU A 208 1.42 -6.97 -4.11
C GLU A 208 2.14 -7.04 -2.75
N SER A 209 3.45 -6.83 -2.70
CA SER A 209 4.22 -6.76 -1.45
C SER A 209 3.78 -5.58 -0.57
N ASP A 210 3.61 -4.38 -1.14
CA ASP A 210 3.19 -3.18 -0.39
C ASP A 210 1.77 -3.33 0.17
N VAL A 211 0.85 -3.94 -0.57
CA VAL A 211 -0.50 -4.21 -0.03
C VAL A 211 -0.53 -5.30 1.04
N LEU A 212 0.37 -6.30 0.98
CA LEU A 212 0.54 -7.30 2.04
C LEU A 212 1.08 -6.65 3.33
N ASN A 213 2.08 -5.78 3.23
CA ASN A 213 2.57 -4.97 4.35
C ASN A 213 1.46 -4.09 4.92
N THR A 214 0.67 -3.43 4.06
CA THR A 214 -0.46 -2.59 4.45
C THR A 214 -1.54 -3.42 5.18
N TYR A 215 -1.82 -4.64 4.73
CA TYR A 215 -2.76 -5.54 5.37
C TYR A 215 -2.28 -5.98 6.75
N TRP A 216 -1.02 -6.38 6.88
CA TRP A 216 -0.49 -6.79 8.18
C TRP A 216 -0.42 -5.61 9.16
N LEU A 217 -0.02 -4.43 8.69
CA LEU A 217 -0.04 -3.20 9.49
C LEU A 217 -1.47 -2.89 9.97
N PHE A 218 -2.46 -3.09 9.11
CA PHE A 218 -3.87 -2.97 9.47
C PHE A 218 -4.26 -3.94 10.59
N LEU A 219 -3.87 -5.21 10.52
CA LEU A 219 -4.14 -6.17 11.61
C LEU A 219 -3.49 -5.75 12.93
N LYS A 220 -2.22 -5.31 12.91
CA LYS A 220 -1.56 -4.78 14.13
C LYS A 220 -2.29 -3.58 14.71
N TYR A 221 -2.81 -2.70 13.85
CA TYR A 221 -3.60 -1.56 14.30
C TYR A 221 -4.96 -2.00 14.88
N GLU A 222 -5.65 -2.97 14.28
CA GLU A 222 -6.90 -3.51 14.81
C GLU A 222 -6.71 -4.25 16.15
N LEU A 223 -5.59 -4.96 16.32
CA LEU A 223 -5.16 -5.53 17.60
C LEU A 223 -4.93 -4.43 18.65
N LEU A 224 -4.20 -3.36 18.32
CA LEU A 224 -3.99 -2.21 19.21
C LEU A 224 -5.31 -1.57 19.68
N ARG A 225 -6.31 -1.53 18.79
CA ARG A 225 -7.65 -1.01 19.12
C ARG A 225 -8.50 -1.96 19.95
N GLY A 226 -8.07 -3.21 20.14
CA GLY A 226 -8.85 -4.25 20.81
C GLY A 226 -10.00 -4.80 19.95
N ASN A 227 -9.94 -4.63 18.62
CA ASN A 227 -10.91 -5.23 17.70
C ASN A 227 -10.53 -6.66 17.30
N LEU A 228 -9.25 -7.02 17.46
CA LEU A 228 -8.75 -8.39 17.36
C LEU A 228 -8.21 -8.84 18.72
N THR A 229 -8.36 -10.12 19.04
CA THR A 229 -7.56 -10.76 20.09
C THR A 229 -6.18 -11.14 19.54
N LEU A 230 -5.26 -11.52 20.44
CA LEU A 230 -3.95 -12.06 20.01
C LEU A 230 -4.12 -13.35 19.21
N ASP A 231 -5.09 -14.19 19.57
CA ASP A 231 -5.38 -15.44 18.87
C ASP A 231 -5.94 -15.17 17.46
N ASP A 232 -6.84 -14.18 17.32
CA ASP A 232 -7.36 -13.78 15.99
C ASP A 232 -6.23 -13.24 15.11
N TYR A 233 -5.37 -12.37 15.67
CA TYR A 233 -4.21 -11.82 14.97
C TYR A 233 -3.24 -12.93 14.50
N ALA A 234 -2.91 -13.88 15.38
CA ALA A 234 -2.05 -15.01 15.06
C ALA A 234 -2.65 -15.92 13.96
N ASP A 235 -3.96 -16.21 14.04
CA ASP A 235 -4.66 -17.00 13.03
C ASP A 235 -4.65 -16.28 11.67
N ASP A 236 -4.95 -14.99 11.63
CA ASP A 236 -5.04 -14.22 10.39
C ASP A 236 -3.70 -14.15 9.64
N ILE A 237 -2.58 -13.90 10.34
CA ILE A 237 -1.25 -13.90 9.73
C ILE A 237 -0.79 -15.30 9.32
N SER A 238 -1.19 -16.34 10.06
CA SER A 238 -0.92 -17.74 9.70
C SER A 238 -1.64 -18.12 8.41
N VAL A 239 -2.94 -17.79 8.31
CA VAL A 239 -3.75 -18.03 7.10
C VAL A 239 -3.17 -17.30 5.89
N MET A 240 -2.70 -16.06 6.08
CA MET A 240 -1.98 -15.34 5.03
C MET A 240 -0.74 -16.12 4.57
N SER A 241 0.15 -16.50 5.50
CA SER A 241 1.38 -17.23 5.21
C SER A 241 1.11 -18.55 4.46
N GLU A 242 0.18 -19.36 4.95
CA GLU A 242 -0.22 -20.62 4.31
C GLU A 242 -0.77 -20.40 2.88
N TRP A 243 -1.60 -19.38 2.70
CA TRP A 243 -2.15 -19.06 1.39
C TRP A 243 -1.06 -18.61 0.42
N LEU A 244 -0.12 -17.77 0.86
CA LEU A 244 1.01 -17.31 0.06
C LEU A 244 1.90 -18.48 -0.36
N ALA A 245 2.25 -19.37 0.57
CA ALA A 245 3.03 -20.57 0.27
C ALA A 245 2.34 -21.49 -0.75
N ALA A 246 1.00 -21.60 -0.69
CA ALA A 246 0.24 -22.46 -1.59
C ALA A 246 -0.03 -21.86 -2.97
N ASN A 247 -0.22 -20.53 -3.08
CA ASN A 247 -0.73 -19.88 -4.30
C ASN A 247 0.26 -18.91 -4.95
N CYS A 248 1.27 -18.45 -4.20
CA CYS A 248 2.26 -17.46 -4.61
C CYS A 248 3.69 -17.94 -4.42
N ALA A 249 3.96 -19.25 -4.35
CA ALA A 249 5.30 -19.81 -4.12
C ALA A 249 6.39 -19.28 -5.08
N GLN A 250 6.01 -18.87 -6.29
CA GLN A 250 6.91 -18.30 -7.30
C GLN A 250 7.26 -16.81 -7.09
N MET A 251 6.52 -16.11 -6.23
CA MET A 251 6.71 -14.68 -5.97
C MET A 251 7.85 -14.50 -4.97
N GLY A 252 8.70 -13.51 -5.20
CA GLY A 252 9.86 -13.22 -4.37
C GLY A 252 9.50 -12.77 -2.95
N TYR A 253 8.36 -12.09 -2.78
CA TYR A 253 7.87 -11.70 -1.46
C TYR A 253 7.45 -12.90 -0.58
N THR A 254 7.08 -14.04 -1.17
CA THR A 254 6.49 -15.16 -0.43
C THR A 254 7.39 -15.71 0.68
N PRO A 255 8.66 -16.12 0.43
CA PRO A 255 9.53 -16.60 1.50
C PRO A 255 9.73 -15.56 2.60
N VAL A 256 9.87 -14.28 2.25
CA VAL A 256 10.08 -13.18 3.20
C VAL A 256 8.88 -13.00 4.13
N PHE A 257 7.66 -12.98 3.58
CA PHE A 257 6.45 -12.90 4.40
C PHE A 257 6.25 -14.16 5.25
N CYS A 258 6.51 -15.35 4.72
CA CYS A 258 6.35 -16.59 5.48
C CYS A 258 7.31 -16.64 6.68
N GLU A 259 8.58 -16.29 6.47
CA GLU A 259 9.59 -16.25 7.53
C GLU A 259 9.26 -15.18 8.58
N ALA A 260 8.85 -13.99 8.16
CA ALA A 260 8.42 -12.95 9.10
C ALA A 260 7.23 -13.40 9.94
N VAL A 261 6.26 -14.11 9.35
CA VAL A 261 5.10 -14.64 10.10
C VAL A 261 5.56 -15.68 11.11
N GLU A 262 6.46 -16.60 10.74
CA GLU A 262 7.02 -17.58 11.67
C GLU A 262 7.69 -16.91 12.88
N ARG A 263 8.54 -15.90 12.63
CA ARG A 263 9.19 -15.13 13.70
C ARG A 263 8.17 -14.44 14.61
N GLU A 264 7.14 -13.81 14.05
CA GLU A 264 6.10 -13.13 14.83
C GLU A 264 5.29 -14.13 15.68
N LEU A 265 4.94 -15.30 15.15
CA LEU A 265 4.23 -16.33 15.90
C LEU A 265 5.04 -16.81 17.11
N VAL A 266 6.36 -17.01 16.93
CA VAL A 266 7.28 -17.33 18.04
C VAL A 266 7.30 -16.22 19.10
N ARG A 267 7.32 -14.95 18.68
CA ARG A 267 7.25 -13.81 19.62
C ARG A 267 5.95 -13.79 20.42
N LEU A 268 4.82 -14.08 19.77
CA LEU A 268 3.52 -14.15 20.44
C LEU A 268 3.47 -15.28 21.47
N GLU A 269 4.03 -16.45 21.14
CA GLU A 269 4.07 -17.61 22.04
C GLU A 269 5.00 -17.37 23.24
N THR A 270 6.20 -16.83 22.98
CA THR A 270 7.23 -16.61 24.01
C THR A 270 7.01 -15.34 24.83
N GLN A 271 6.19 -14.41 24.33
CA GLN A 271 6.03 -13.05 24.86
C GLN A 271 7.36 -12.29 24.97
N ASN A 272 8.35 -12.66 24.16
CA ASN A 272 9.61 -11.93 24.06
C ASN A 272 9.48 -10.83 23.00
N TYR A 273 9.33 -9.59 23.46
CA TYR A 273 9.15 -8.41 22.61
C TYR A 273 10.40 -7.54 22.52
N GLU A 274 11.44 -7.84 23.29
CA GLU A 274 12.71 -7.13 23.24
C GLU A 274 13.51 -7.62 22.04
N ASP A 275 14.05 -6.69 21.24
CA ASP A 275 14.99 -6.97 20.16
C ASP A 275 16.36 -7.26 20.78
N GLU A 276 16.48 -8.36 21.54
CA GLU A 276 17.78 -8.79 22.02
C GLU A 276 18.59 -9.34 20.85
N PRO A 277 19.82 -8.85 20.60
CA PRO A 277 20.67 -9.40 19.57
C PRO A 277 20.90 -10.89 19.84
N GLU A 278 20.48 -11.75 18.91
CA GLU A 278 20.82 -13.17 18.95
C GLU A 278 22.31 -13.30 18.63
N PHE A 279 23.05 -14.09 19.39
CA PHE A 279 24.46 -14.38 19.15
C PHE A 279 24.63 -15.89 18.91
N ASP A 280 25.52 -16.27 18.00
CA ASP A 280 25.87 -17.66 17.75
C ASP A 280 26.76 -18.23 18.85
N GLU A 281 27.09 -19.52 18.73
CA GLU A 281 27.95 -20.21 19.71
C GLU A 281 29.36 -19.60 19.80
N GLU A 282 29.77 -18.79 18.81
CA GLU A 282 31.05 -18.08 18.74
C GLU A 282 30.95 -16.62 19.25
N GLY A 283 29.74 -16.15 19.54
CA GLY A 283 29.47 -14.79 20.02
C GLY A 283 29.30 -13.75 18.90
N GLU A 284 29.13 -14.17 17.64
CA GLU A 284 28.77 -13.30 16.52
C GLU A 284 27.26 -13.11 16.46
N GLN A 285 26.81 -11.89 16.17
CA GLN A 285 25.38 -11.58 16.10
C GLN A 285 24.75 -12.29 14.90
N ILE A 286 23.76 -13.15 15.16
CA ILE A 286 22.96 -13.86 14.16
C ILE A 286 21.98 -12.88 13.51
N GLY A 287 21.79 -13.01 12.19
CA GLY A 287 20.66 -12.36 11.51
C GLY A 287 20.89 -10.93 11.04
N THR A 288 22.13 -10.44 10.97
CA THR A 288 22.44 -9.20 10.25
C THR A 288 22.44 -9.45 8.74
N GLU A 289 21.27 -9.74 8.15
CA GLU A 289 21.06 -9.26 6.79
C GLU A 289 20.96 -7.74 6.91
N GLU A 290 21.88 -6.99 6.30
CA GLU A 290 21.81 -5.52 6.26
C GLU A 290 20.59 -5.11 5.43
N TYR A 291 19.40 -5.11 6.04
CA TYR A 291 18.19 -4.53 5.43
C TYR A 291 18.41 -3.03 5.17
N TYR A 292 19.22 -2.38 6.03
CA TYR A 292 19.68 -1.02 5.85
C TYR A 292 21.21 -0.96 5.70
N THR A 293 21.69 -0.59 4.51
CA THR A 293 23.06 -0.24 4.16
C THR A 293 23.24 1.29 4.21
N GLU A 294 24.49 1.79 4.19
CA GLU A 294 24.75 3.25 4.06
C GLU A 294 24.02 3.87 2.83
N GLU A 295 23.70 3.09 1.81
CA GLU A 295 23.03 3.57 0.59
C GLU A 295 21.50 3.69 0.69
N ASN A 296 20.86 2.98 1.63
CA ASN A 296 19.38 2.94 1.72
C ASN A 296 18.82 3.38 3.10
N MET A 297 19.71 3.79 4.02
CA MET A 297 19.33 4.31 5.32
C MET A 297 18.59 5.66 5.17
N PRO A 298 17.43 5.87 5.81
CA PRO A 298 16.72 7.13 5.70
C PRO A 298 17.56 8.29 6.24
N GLU A 299 17.72 9.35 5.44
CA GLU A 299 18.39 10.59 5.88
C GLU A 299 17.70 11.15 7.13
N ILE A 300 18.42 11.16 8.25
CA ILE A 300 17.96 11.81 9.49
C ILE A 300 18.24 13.31 9.33
N ASN A 301 17.22 14.08 8.96
CA ASN A 301 17.33 15.53 8.97
C ASN A 301 17.08 16.04 10.40
N LEU A 302 18.16 16.19 11.17
CA LEU A 302 18.13 16.63 12.58
C LEU A 302 17.80 18.13 12.75
N ASP A 303 17.65 18.89 11.65
CA ASP A 303 17.52 20.34 11.68
C ASP A 303 16.07 20.87 11.59
N GLU A 304 15.05 20.00 11.58
CA GLU A 304 13.64 20.42 11.66
C GLU A 304 13.00 20.01 13.00
N GLN A 305 13.29 20.77 14.07
CA GLN A 305 12.46 20.88 15.27
C GLN A 305 11.67 22.19 15.28
#